data_AF-A0A916PYK3-F1
#
_entry.id   AF-A0A916PYK3-F1
#
_cell.length_a   1.000
_cell.length_b   1.000
_cell.length_c   1.000
_cell.angle_alpha   90.00
_cell.angle_beta   90.00
_cell.angle_gamma   90.00
#
_symmetry.space_group_name_H-M   'P 1'
#
loop_
_entity.id
_entity.type
_entity.pdbx_description
1 polymer ?
#
loop_
_entity_poly.entity_id
_entity_poly.type
_entity_poly.pdbx_seq_one_letter_code
_entity_poly.pdbx_strand_id
1 'polypeptide(L)'
;MCFVHVPISCACANPAPYITGLFTRAQQAYFEEHKKFGKSYEELQISGAIPTKTTRYEYSFEVEQDRAFMYATPQVVPNDFFRLGLTTAKIPGVVSAVIYDPKQKNTVRVTCLAEDASSGRPPKPVFDGKAFICGAGFKSR
;
A
#
# COMPACT_ATOMS: atom_id res chain seq x y z
N MET A 1 20.90 -0.31 -25.91
CA MET A 1 19.99 0.37 -24.96
C MET A 1 18.56 0.04 -25.38
N CYS A 2 17.85 -0.80 -24.62
CA CYS A 2 16.46 -1.13 -24.90
C CYS A 2 15.56 -0.25 -24.03
N PHE A 3 14.99 0.80 -24.62
CA PHE A 3 13.93 1.57 -23.97
C PHE A 3 12.63 0.78 -24.11
N VAL A 4 12.17 0.17 -23.02
CA VAL A 4 10.84 -0.45 -22.96
C VAL A 4 9.83 0.69 -22.96
N HIS A 5 9.22 0.95 -24.11
CA HIS A 5 8.10 1.88 -24.24
C HIS A 5 6.84 1.17 -23.71
N VAL A 6 6.49 1.44 -22.45
CA VAL A 6 5.26 0.88 -21.86
C VAL A 6 4.08 1.75 -22.32
N PRO A 7 3.06 1.18 -22.98
CA PRO A 7 1.91 1.95 -23.44
C PRO A 7 1.18 2.59 -22.24
N ILE A 8 0.78 3.85 -22.42
CA ILE A 8 0.12 4.72 -21.42
C ILE A 8 -1.30 4.22 -21.06
N SER A 9 -1.73 3.06 -21.58
CA SER A 9 -3.06 2.49 -21.34
C SER A 9 -3.30 2.02 -19.89
N CYS A 10 -2.26 1.88 -19.05
CA CYS A 10 -2.42 1.57 -17.62
C CYS A 10 -2.63 2.79 -16.71
N ALA A 11 -2.59 4.02 -17.24
CA ALA A 11 -2.64 5.26 -16.46
C ALA A 11 -3.98 5.52 -15.73
N CYS A 12 -5.01 4.70 -15.96
CA CYS A 12 -6.28 4.75 -15.25
C CYS A 12 -6.34 3.80 -14.03
N ALA A 13 -5.40 2.87 -13.88
CA ALA A 13 -5.38 1.95 -12.76
C ALA A 13 -5.01 2.70 -11.48
N ASN A 14 -5.72 2.42 -10.38
CA ASN A 14 -5.32 2.85 -9.06
C ASN A 14 -3.86 2.41 -8.80
N PRO A 15 -2.88 3.32 -8.70
CA PRO A 15 -1.49 2.92 -8.53
C PRO A 15 -1.20 2.41 -7.11
N ALA A 16 -2.11 2.66 -6.16
CA ALA A 16 -1.90 2.35 -4.75
C ALA A 16 -1.63 0.86 -4.50
N PRO A 17 -2.43 -0.12 -4.97
CA PRO A 17 -2.15 -1.54 -4.74
C PRO A 17 -0.81 -1.99 -5.33
N TYR A 18 -0.39 -1.40 -6.45
CA TYR A 18 0.91 -1.71 -7.04
C TYR A 18 2.05 -1.19 -6.16
N ILE A 19 1.96 0.07 -5.73
CA ILE A 19 2.98 0.72 -4.89
C ILE A 19 3.07 0.06 -3.51
N THR A 20 1.94 -0.16 -2.83
CA THR A 20 1.93 -0.85 -1.53
C THR A 20 2.35 -2.33 -1.66
N GLY A 21 2.08 -2.95 -2.81
CA GLY A 21 2.57 -4.28 -3.16
C GLY A 21 4.08 -4.36 -3.43
N LEU A 22 4.71 -3.29 -3.93
CA LEU A 22 6.19 -3.21 -4.03
C LEU A 22 6.82 -3.13 -2.65
N PHE A 23 6.27 -2.28 -1.76
CA PHE A 23 6.75 -2.15 -0.39
C PHE A 23 6.71 -3.49 0.37
N THR A 24 5.58 -4.19 0.32
CA THR A 24 5.45 -5.49 1.03
C THR A 24 6.39 -6.55 0.46
N ARG A 25 6.62 -6.58 -0.85
CA ARG A 25 7.62 -7.46 -1.47
C ARG A 25 9.04 -7.14 -0.99
N ALA A 26 9.42 -5.86 -0.95
CA ALA A 26 10.72 -5.44 -0.45
C ALA A 26 10.90 -5.84 1.02
N GLN A 27 9.87 -5.66 1.84
CA GLN A 27 9.89 -6.09 3.24
C GLN A 27 10.04 -7.61 3.40
N GLN A 28 9.39 -8.42 2.56
CA GLN A 28 9.55 -9.88 2.61
C GLN A 28 11.00 -10.29 2.29
N ALA A 29 11.58 -9.72 1.22
CA ALA A 29 12.98 -9.99 0.86
C ALA A 29 13.94 -9.55 1.97
N TYR A 30 13.75 -8.33 2.50
CA TYR A 30 14.57 -7.81 3.59
C TYR A 30 14.45 -8.67 4.86
N PHE A 31 13.25 -9.16 5.17
CA PHE A 31 13.05 -10.08 6.30
C PHE A 31 13.74 -11.43 6.08
N GLU A 32 13.74 -11.96 4.86
CA GLU A 32 14.45 -13.21 4.56
C GLU A 32 15.96 -13.10 4.83
N GLU A 33 16.56 -11.96 4.49
CA GLU A 33 17.99 -11.67 4.65
C GLU A 33 18.36 -11.31 6.09
N HIS A 34 17.59 -10.44 6.75
CA HIS A 34 17.96 -9.83 8.02
C HIS A 34 17.14 -10.31 9.23
N LYS A 35 16.11 -11.13 9.02
CA LYS A 35 15.18 -11.62 10.07
C LYS A 35 14.49 -10.49 10.86
N LYS A 36 14.34 -9.33 10.25
CA LYS A 36 13.64 -8.15 10.79
C LYS A 36 13.00 -7.36 9.64
N PHE A 37 12.02 -6.51 9.94
CA PHE A 37 11.45 -5.60 8.96
C PHE A 37 12.29 -4.31 8.84
N GLY A 38 12.40 -3.77 7.64
CA GLY A 38 13.12 -2.53 7.36
C GLY A 38 12.32 -1.32 7.83
N LYS A 39 12.97 -0.36 8.48
CA LYS A 39 12.37 0.83 9.08
C LYS A 39 12.42 2.06 8.21
N SER A 40 13.10 2.00 7.06
CA SER A 40 13.19 3.12 6.12
C SER A 40 13.23 2.63 4.67
N TYR A 41 12.96 3.52 3.72
CA TYR A 41 13.05 3.20 2.29
C TYR A 41 14.49 2.91 1.85
N GLU A 42 15.47 3.52 2.52
CA GLU A 42 16.90 3.32 2.31
C GLU A 42 17.31 1.91 2.75
N GLU A 43 16.85 1.44 3.93
CA GLU A 43 17.11 0.08 4.38
C GLU A 43 16.53 -0.95 3.40
N LEU A 44 15.37 -0.65 2.82
CA LEU A 44 14.72 -1.50 1.81
C LEU A 44 15.30 -1.33 0.40
N GLN A 45 16.25 -0.42 0.19
CA GLN A 45 16.84 -0.10 -1.12
C GLN A 45 15.80 0.30 -2.19
N ILE A 46 14.68 0.91 -1.78
CA ILE A 46 13.61 1.36 -2.68
C ILE A 46 13.52 2.90 -2.79
N SER A 47 14.57 3.60 -2.37
CA SER A 47 14.68 5.06 -2.48
C SER A 47 14.41 5.53 -3.91
N GLY A 48 13.45 6.44 -4.07
CA GLY A 48 13.03 6.99 -5.37
C GLY A 48 11.95 6.18 -6.12
N ALA A 49 11.63 4.96 -5.69
CA ALA A 49 10.59 4.14 -6.33
C ALA A 49 9.17 4.41 -5.80
N ILE A 50 9.06 4.87 -4.55
CA ILE A 50 7.77 5.12 -3.88
C ILE A 50 7.63 6.63 -3.60
N PRO A 51 6.68 7.33 -4.25
CA PRO A 51 6.39 8.71 -3.90
C PRO A 51 5.71 8.75 -2.52
N THR A 52 6.13 9.67 -1.65
CA THR A 52 5.44 9.91 -0.36
C THR A 52 4.06 10.53 -0.57
N LYS A 53 3.89 11.31 -1.64
CA LYS A 53 2.63 11.97 -1.98
C LYS A 53 2.44 12.03 -3.49
N THR A 54 1.20 11.81 -3.92
CA THR A 54 0.75 11.97 -5.31
C THR A 54 -0.45 12.90 -5.35
N THR A 55 -1.04 13.16 -6.52
CA THR A 55 -2.31 13.91 -6.58
C THR A 55 -3.45 13.18 -5.87
N ARG A 56 -3.43 11.84 -5.83
CA ARG A 56 -4.55 11.01 -5.36
C ARG A 56 -4.34 10.37 -3.99
N TYR A 57 -3.09 10.14 -3.61
CA TYR A 57 -2.74 9.39 -2.40
C TYR A 57 -1.61 10.04 -1.63
N GLU A 58 -1.70 9.95 -0.32
CA GLU A 58 -0.59 10.12 0.61
C GLU A 58 -0.15 8.73 1.09
N TYR A 59 1.14 8.45 0.93
CA TYR A 59 1.73 7.18 1.30
C TYR A 59 2.46 7.30 2.62
N SER A 60 2.17 6.37 3.53
CA SER A 60 2.85 6.26 4.82
C SER A 60 3.06 4.80 5.14
N PHE A 61 4.08 4.49 5.94
CA PHE A 61 4.29 3.14 6.42
C PHE A 61 4.55 3.13 7.92
N GLU A 62 4.32 1.98 8.52
CA GLU A 62 4.52 1.73 9.93
C GLU A 62 5.15 0.36 10.09
N VAL A 63 6.19 0.26 10.90
CA VAL A 63 6.94 -0.97 11.11
C VAL A 63 6.93 -1.27 12.60
N GLU A 64 6.43 -2.45 12.92
CA GLU A 64 6.44 -3.02 14.26
C GLU A 64 7.44 -4.18 14.29
N GLN A 65 7.59 -4.85 15.44
CA GLN A 65 8.63 -5.88 15.61
C GLN A 65 8.43 -7.10 14.70
N ASP A 66 7.18 -7.51 14.49
CA ASP A 66 6.81 -8.73 13.75
C ASP A 66 6.03 -8.45 12.47
N ARG A 67 5.83 -7.17 12.10
CA ARG A 67 5.00 -6.78 10.95
C ARG A 67 5.36 -5.40 10.40
N ALA A 68 5.02 -5.18 9.14
CA ALA A 68 5.08 -3.87 8.50
C ALA A 68 3.80 -3.59 7.71
N PHE A 69 3.41 -2.32 7.69
CA PHE A 69 2.20 -1.83 7.04
C PHE A 69 2.54 -0.67 6.12
N MET A 70 1.87 -0.61 4.98
CA MET A 70 1.94 0.49 4.03
C MET A 70 0.54 0.94 3.69
N TYR A 71 0.29 2.23 3.86
CA TYR A 71 -1.00 2.87 3.65
C TYR A 71 -0.92 3.78 2.44
N ALA A 72 -1.93 3.70 1.58
CA ALA A 72 -2.24 4.69 0.58
C ALA A 72 -3.55 5.35 0.98
N THR A 73 -3.42 6.49 1.65
CA THR A 73 -4.53 7.30 2.14
C THR A 73 -5.05 8.17 1.00
N PRO A 74 -6.33 8.06 0.60
CA PRO A 74 -6.89 8.90 -0.44
C PRO A 74 -6.87 10.38 -0.06
N GLN A 75 -6.48 11.22 -1.01
CA GLN A 75 -6.58 12.66 -0.88
C GLN A 75 -7.90 13.19 -1.43
N VAL A 76 -8.35 14.31 -0.87
CA VAL A 76 -9.51 15.04 -1.38
C VAL A 76 -9.10 15.76 -2.67
N VAL A 77 -9.52 15.22 -3.81
CA VAL A 77 -9.23 15.78 -5.13
C VAL A 77 -10.50 16.38 -5.72
N PRO A 78 -10.58 17.70 -5.94
CA PRO A 78 -11.69 18.31 -6.67
C PRO A 78 -11.81 17.70 -8.07
N ASN A 79 -13.01 17.23 -8.41
CA ASN A 79 -13.32 16.66 -9.72
C ASN A 79 -14.32 17.50 -10.52
N ASP A 80 -14.69 18.67 -10.00
CA ASP A 80 -15.51 19.62 -10.72
C ASP A 80 -14.68 20.40 -11.76
N PHE A 81 -15.32 20.78 -12.87
CA PHE A 81 -14.68 21.44 -14.01
C PHE A 81 -13.94 22.73 -13.63
N PHE A 82 -14.46 23.44 -12.62
CA PHE A 82 -13.89 24.70 -12.14
C PHE A 82 -12.89 24.53 -10.98
N ARG A 83 -12.68 23.28 -10.49
CA ARG A 83 -11.86 22.96 -9.30
C ARG A 83 -12.23 23.78 -8.05
N LEU A 84 -13.48 24.20 -7.94
CA LEU A 84 -14.06 24.90 -6.81
C LEU A 84 -14.32 23.98 -5.61
N GLY A 85 -14.13 22.66 -5.77
CA GLY A 85 -14.29 21.69 -4.69
C GLY A 85 -15.75 21.27 -4.47
N LEU A 86 -16.64 21.58 -5.42
CA LEU A 86 -18.07 21.23 -5.36
C LEU A 86 -18.31 19.72 -5.42
N THR A 87 -17.40 18.97 -6.05
CA THR A 87 -17.40 17.51 -6.05
C THR A 87 -15.99 16.96 -5.91
N THR A 88 -15.84 15.82 -5.23
CA THR A 88 -14.54 15.19 -4.97
C THR A 88 -14.44 13.86 -5.69
N ALA A 89 -13.24 13.54 -6.19
CA ALA A 89 -12.95 12.25 -6.79
C ALA A 89 -13.17 11.12 -5.78
N LYS A 90 -13.86 10.08 -6.21
CA LYS A 90 -14.07 8.85 -5.44
C LYS A 90 -12.81 7.98 -5.56
N ILE A 91 -11.99 7.98 -4.51
CA ILE A 91 -10.70 7.29 -4.49
C ILE A 91 -10.71 6.27 -3.35
N PRO A 92 -10.56 4.96 -3.63
CA PRO A 92 -10.54 3.93 -2.60
C PRO A 92 -9.17 3.83 -1.93
N GLY A 93 -9.17 3.77 -0.60
CA GLY A 93 -7.96 3.60 0.20
C GLY A 93 -7.38 2.20 0.09
N VAL A 94 -6.07 2.08 0.31
CA VAL A 94 -5.36 0.80 0.26
C VAL A 94 -4.45 0.67 1.46
N VAL A 95 -4.44 -0.49 2.08
CA VAL A 95 -3.41 -0.87 3.05
C VAL A 95 -2.86 -2.23 2.68
N SER A 96 -1.54 -2.33 2.59
CA SER A 96 -0.87 -3.62 2.48
C SER A 96 -0.11 -3.89 3.78
N ALA A 97 -0.15 -5.13 4.22
CA ALA A 97 0.57 -5.58 5.40
C ALA A 97 1.41 -6.80 5.08
N VAL A 98 2.51 -6.93 5.80
CA VAL A 98 3.33 -8.13 5.85
C VAL A 98 3.59 -8.45 7.32
N ILE A 99 3.45 -9.72 7.67
CA ILE A 99 3.68 -10.24 9.02
C ILE A 99 4.57 -11.47 8.94
N TYR A 100 5.41 -11.68 9.95
CA TYR A 100 6.08 -12.96 10.15
C TYR A 100 5.14 -13.92 10.88
N ASP A 101 4.79 -15.05 10.25
CA ASP A 101 4.05 -16.13 10.90
C ASP A 101 5.04 -17.11 11.56
N PRO A 102 5.17 -17.12 12.89
CA PRO A 102 6.09 -18.02 13.57
C PRO A 102 5.71 -19.50 13.44
N LYS A 103 4.44 -19.83 13.17
CA LYS A 103 3.99 -21.22 12.99
C LYS A 103 4.49 -21.79 11.67
N GLN A 104 4.40 -20.99 10.61
CA GLN A 104 4.84 -21.37 9.26
C GLN A 104 6.31 -20.99 9.00
N LYS A 105 6.94 -20.25 9.91
CA LYS A 105 8.31 -19.71 9.79
C LYS A 105 8.53 -18.92 8.50
N ASN A 106 7.49 -18.25 8.02
CA ASN A 106 7.50 -17.50 6.77
C ASN A 106 6.78 -16.17 6.91
N THR A 107 7.04 -15.24 6.00
CA THR A 107 6.29 -13.99 5.92
C THR A 107 5.03 -14.18 5.10
N VAL A 108 3.92 -13.63 5.59
CA VAL A 108 2.63 -13.61 4.88
C VAL A 108 2.27 -12.16 4.62
N ARG A 109 1.69 -11.87 3.44
CA ARG A 109 1.24 -10.52 3.09
C ARG A 109 -0.22 -10.49 2.68
N VAL A 110 -0.84 -9.33 2.83
CA VAL A 110 -2.18 -9.02 2.33
C VAL A 110 -2.20 -7.61 1.74
N THR A 111 -3.09 -7.39 0.77
CA THR A 111 -3.50 -6.05 0.38
C THR A 111 -5.00 -5.91 0.58
N CYS A 112 -5.41 -4.96 1.42
CA CYS A 112 -6.79 -4.60 1.67
C CYS A 112 -7.15 -3.35 0.88
N LEU A 113 -8.13 -3.47 -0.01
CA LEU A 113 -8.66 -2.39 -0.83
C LEU A 113 -10.04 -1.99 -0.32
N ALA A 114 -10.27 -0.68 -0.16
CA ALA A 114 -11.60 -0.19 0.19
C ALA A 114 -12.61 -0.57 -0.90
N GLU A 115 -13.78 -1.06 -0.50
CA GLU A 115 -14.86 -1.44 -1.41
C GLU A 115 -15.44 -0.22 -2.13
N ASP A 116 -15.47 0.91 -1.43
CA ASP A 116 -15.93 2.20 -1.91
C ASP A 116 -14.86 3.29 -1.73
N ALA A 117 -15.15 4.50 -2.20
CA ALA A 117 -14.33 5.66 -1.88
C ALA A 117 -14.21 5.83 -0.36
N SER A 118 -12.99 6.01 0.11
CA SER A 118 -12.73 6.17 1.54
C SER A 118 -12.02 7.49 1.79
N SER A 119 -12.36 8.14 2.88
CA SER A 119 -11.61 9.29 3.40
C SER A 119 -10.75 8.86 4.57
N GLY A 120 -9.52 9.34 4.63
CA GLY A 120 -8.62 9.08 5.76
C GLY A 120 -7.84 7.76 5.64
N ARG A 121 -6.98 7.54 6.64
CA ARG A 121 -6.05 6.41 6.65
C ARG A 121 -6.81 5.10 6.79
N PRO A 122 -6.57 4.10 5.90
CA PRO A 122 -7.19 2.79 6.01
C PRO A 122 -6.91 2.10 7.37
N PRO A 123 -7.86 1.31 7.89
CA PRO A 123 -7.69 0.59 9.14
C PRO A 123 -6.61 -0.50 9.02
N LYS A 124 -5.88 -0.76 10.10
CA LYS A 124 -4.89 -1.84 10.15
C LYS A 124 -5.57 -3.20 9.93
N PRO A 125 -5.09 -4.03 8.98
CA PRO A 125 -5.53 -5.41 8.89
C PRO A 125 -5.00 -6.21 10.08
N VAL A 126 -5.78 -7.20 10.50
CA VAL A 126 -5.47 -8.06 11.65
C VAL A 126 -5.11 -9.46 11.15
N PHE A 127 -4.06 -10.06 11.70
CA PHE A 127 -3.72 -11.46 11.44
C PHE A 127 -4.17 -12.32 12.61
N ASP A 128 -5.02 -13.31 12.36
CA ASP A 128 -5.58 -14.20 13.38
C ASP A 128 -4.73 -15.47 13.61
N GLY A 129 -3.56 -15.56 12.97
CA GLY A 129 -2.71 -16.75 12.98
C GLY A 129 -3.03 -17.77 11.88
N LYS A 130 -3.99 -17.49 11.00
CA LYS A 130 -4.31 -18.27 9.80
C LYS A 130 -4.44 -17.38 8.56
N ALA A 131 -5.14 -16.26 8.69
CA ALA A 131 -5.45 -15.36 7.59
C ALA A 131 -5.42 -13.90 8.06
N PHE A 132 -5.31 -13.01 7.07
CA PHE A 132 -5.52 -11.59 7.29
C PHE A 132 -7.01 -11.25 7.18
N ILE A 133 -7.47 -10.44 8.13
CA ILE A 133 -8.81 -9.88 8.17
C ILE A 133 -8.67 -8.38 7.89
N CYS A 134 -9.24 -7.94 6.77
CA CYS A 134 -9.34 -6.52 6.43
C CYS A 134 -10.41 -5.85 7.30
N GLY A 135 -10.25 -4.57 7.61
CA GLY A 135 -11.26 -3.80 8.34
C GLY A 135 -12.58 -3.69 7.57
N ALA A 136 -13.66 -3.33 8.27
CA ALA A 136 -14.97 -3.16 7.65
C ALA A 136 -14.91 -2.19 6.46
N GLY A 137 -15.55 -2.56 5.34
CA GLY A 137 -15.49 -1.80 4.08
C GLY A 137 -14.22 -2.00 3.27
N PHE A 138 -13.36 -2.98 3.62
CA PHE A 138 -12.17 -3.36 2.87
C PHE A 138 -12.17 -4.85 2.53
N LYS A 139 -11.72 -5.18 1.32
CA LYS A 139 -11.58 -6.56 0.83
C LYS A 139 -10.11 -6.91 0.57
N SER A 140 -9.74 -8.15 0.90
CA SER A 140 -8.43 -8.70 0.57
C SER A 140 -8.31 -8.95 -0.93
N ARG A 141 -7.17 -8.59 -1.50
CA ARG A 141 -6.79 -8.84 -2.90
C ARG A 141 -5.45 -9.57 -2.99
#